data_AF-A0A922X763-F1
#
_entry.id   AF-A0A922X763-F1
#
_cell.length_a   1.000
_cell.length_b   1.000
_cell.length_c   1.000
_cell.angle_alpha   90.00
_cell.angle_beta   90.00
_cell.angle_gamma   90.00
#
_symmetry.space_group_name_H-M   'P 1'
#
loop_
_entity.id
_entity.type
_entity.pdbx_description
1 polymer ?
#
loop_
_entity_poly.entity_id
_entity_poly.type
_entity_poly.pdbx_seq_one_letter_code
_entity_poly.pdbx_strand_id
1 'polypeptide(L)' 'FRSDLGWREAMRSDRHLLAGLNVWNGHVTYQAVARELGLEHLPAEQALAL' A
#
# COMPACT_ATOMS: atom_id res chain seq x y z
N PHE A 1 -2.04 -16.48 19.03
CA PHE A 1 -1.17 -15.68 18.14
C PHE A 1 -1.80 -15.62 16.75
N ARG A 2 -2.52 -14.54 16.44
CA ARG A 2 -2.90 -14.17 15.06
C ARG A 2 -2.37 -12.75 14.87
N SER A 3 -1.17 -12.64 14.31
CA SER A 3 -0.55 -11.36 13.99
C SER A 3 -0.94 -10.89 12.58
N ASP A 4 -1.69 -11.72 11.85
CA ASP A 4 -1.89 -11.62 10.40
C ASP A 4 -3.00 -10.64 10.02
N LEU A 5 -3.86 -10.25 10.98
CA LEU A 5 -4.91 -9.24 10.80
C LEU A 5 -4.49 -7.85 11.29
N GLY A 6 -3.38 -7.74 12.04
CA GLY A 6 -2.95 -6.49 12.66
C GLY A 6 -2.50 -5.46 11.64
N TRP A 7 -1.79 -5.89 10.59
CA TRP A 7 -1.31 -4.97 9.57
C TRP A 7 -2.44 -4.34 8.76
N ARG A 8 -3.51 -5.09 8.43
CA ARG A 8 -4.62 -4.55 7.64
C ARG A 8 -5.41 -3.52 8.43
N GLU A 9 -5.63 -3.77 9.72
CA GLU A 9 -6.28 -2.81 10.61
C GLU A 9 -5.38 -1.59 10.90
N ALA A 10 -4.06 -1.80 11.05
CA ALA A 10 -3.10 -0.70 11.19
C ALA A 10 -3.06 0.18 9.94
N MET A 11 -3.03 -0.42 8.74
CA MET A 11 -3.09 0.30 7.46
C MET A 11 -4.41 1.05 7.29
N ARG A 12 -5.54 0.48 7.74
CA ARG A 12 -6.83 1.17 7.73
C ARG A 12 -6.88 2.34 8.72
N SER A 13 -6.29 2.18 9.89
CA SER A 13 -6.37 3.14 10.99
C SER A 13 -5.35 4.28 10.89
N ASP A 14 -4.21 4.05 10.23
CA ASP A 14 -3.12 5.01 10.10
C ASP A 14 -2.86 5.34 8.62
N ARG A 15 -3.34 6.51 8.20
CA ARG A 15 -3.15 7.04 6.83
C ARG A 15 -1.68 7.21 6.46
N HIS A 16 -0.82 7.52 7.43
CA HIS A 16 0.60 7.74 7.17
C HIS A 16 1.31 6.42 6.94
N LEU A 17 0.93 5.39 7.70
CA LEU A 17 1.39 4.03 7.48
C LEU A 17 0.97 3.52 6.09
N LEU A 18 -0.30 3.72 5.71
CA LEU A 18 -0.81 3.36 4.39
C LEU A 18 -0.07 4.09 3.26
N ALA A 19 0.14 5.39 3.40
CA ALA A 19 0.86 6.22 2.42
C ALA A 19 2.34 5.80 2.25
N GLY A 20 2.91 5.09 3.23
CA GLY A 20 4.27 4.54 3.17
C GLY A 20 4.40 3.23 2.38
N LEU A 21 3.29 2.59 1.99
CA LEU A 21 3.33 1.35 1.22
C LEU A 21 3.81 1.63 -0.21
N ASN A 22 4.93 1.01 -0.59
CA ASN A 22 5.55 1.22 -1.90
C ASN A 22 5.17 0.17 -2.94
N VAL A 23 5.09 -1.10 -2.55
CA VAL A 23 4.80 -2.23 -3.45
C VAL A 23 3.89 -3.23 -2.74
N TRP A 24 2.89 -3.73 -3.44
CA TRP A 24 2.04 -4.83 -2.98
C TRP A 24 1.57 -5.71 -4.13
N ASN A 25 1.70 -7.03 -3.98
CA ASN A 25 1.22 -8.02 -4.94
C ASN A 25 1.60 -7.73 -6.42
N GLY A 26 2.82 -7.24 -6.65
CA GLY A 26 3.33 -6.89 -7.98
C GLY A 26 2.97 -5.48 -8.47
N HIS A 27 2.21 -4.70 -7.70
CA HIS A 27 1.83 -3.33 -8.05
C HIS A 27 2.65 -2.28 -7.28
N VAL A 28 2.96 -1.17 -7.93
CA VAL A 28 3.57 0.00 -7.29
C VAL A 28 2.48 0.88 -6.70
N THR A 29 2.47 1.00 -5.38
CA THR A 29 1.46 1.73 -4.62
C THR A 29 1.88 3.12 -4.18
N TYR A 30 3.15 3.50 -4.41
CA TYR A 30 3.64 4.83 -4.13
C TYR A 30 3.85 5.62 -5.44
N GLN A 31 3.12 6.73 -5.57
CA GLN A 31 3.01 7.47 -6.83
C GLN A 31 4.36 8.02 -7.34
N ALA A 32 5.23 8.49 -6.45
CA ALA A 32 6.52 9.05 -6.86
C ALA A 32 7.42 7.99 -7.51
N VAL A 33 7.45 6.77 -6.95
CA VAL A 33 8.20 5.65 -7.52
C VAL A 33 7.63 5.22 -8.87
N ALA A 34 6.29 5.13 -8.98
CA ALA A 34 5.64 4.81 -10.25
C ALA A 34 5.99 5.83 -11.34
N ARG A 35 5.97 7.13 -11.00
CA ARG A 35 6.33 8.22 -11.91
C ARG A 35 7.80 8.18 -12.33
N GLU A 36 8.73 7.96 -11.39
CA GLU A 36 10.16 7.92 -11.68
C GLU A 36 10.56 6.74 -12.56
N LEU A 37 9.88 5.60 -12.41
CA LEU A 37 10.16 4.37 -13.15
C LEU A 37 9.29 4.18 -14.39
N GLY A 38 8.32 5.06 -14.66
CA GLY A 38 7.38 4.92 -15.77
C GLY A 38 6.46 3.70 -15.64
N LEU A 39 6.13 3.31 -14.40
CA LEU A 39 5.29 2.16 -14.07
C LEU A 39 3.83 2.59 -13.81
N GLU A 40 2.92 1.62 -13.91
CA GLU A 40 1.53 1.82 -13.49
C GLU A 40 1.45 2.03 -11.97
N HIS A 41 0.65 3.02 -11.57
CA HIS A 41 0.37 3.31 -10.17
C HIS A 41 -0.99 2.74 -9.78
N LEU A 42 -1.00 1.85 -8.78
CA LEU A 42 -2.23 1.37 -8.14
C LEU A 42 -2.31 1.91 -6.70
N PRO A 43 -3.27 2.76 -6.33
CA PRO A 43 -3.36 3.30 -4.97
C PRO A 43 -3.39 2.20 -3.88
N ALA A 44 -2.76 2.47 -2.74
CA ALA A 44 -2.63 1.51 -1.65
C ALA A 44 -4.00 1.04 -1.11
N GLU A 45 -5.02 1.91 -1.04
CA GLU A 45 -6.37 1.49 -0.65
C GLU A 45 -6.93 0.41 -1.60
N GLN A 46 -6.71 0.58 -2.90
CA GLN A 46 -7.20 -0.33 -3.93
C GLN A 46 -6.41 -1.64 -3.92
N ALA A 47 -5.08 -1.56 -3.82
CA ALA A 47 -4.20 -2.73 -3.79
C ALA A 47 -4.47 -3.66 -2.59
N LEU A 48 -4.86 -3.10 -1.46
CA LEU A 48 -5.18 -3.83 -0.24
C LEU A 48 -6.67 -4.15 -0.07
N ALA A 49 -7.52 -3.66 -0.99
CA ALA A 49 -8.98 -3.71 -0.89
C ALA A 49 -9.49 -3.23 0.49
N LEU A 50 -9.03 -2.07 0.94
CA LEU A 50 -9.32 -1.53 2.27
C LEU A 50 -10.66 -0.83 2.40
#